data_AF-A0ABD3PZ44-F1
#
_entry.id   AF-A0ABD3PZ44-F1
#
_cell.length_a   1.000
_cell.length_b   1.000
_cell.length_c   1.000
_cell.angle_alpha   90.00
_cell.angle_beta   90.00
_cell.angle_gamma   90.00
#
_symmetry.space_group_name_H-M   'P 1'
#
loop_
_entity.id
_entity.type
_entity.pdbx_description
1 polymer ?
#
loop_
_entity_poly.entity_id
_entity_poly.type
_entity_poly.pdbx_seq_one_letter_code
_entity_poly.pdbx_strand_id
1 'polypeptide(L)'
;MVSSSSTRSRARLHRARCLVSLLTSLTCLHYQTILGESAVSVKLDSPLVQEVIKSLQDVKADTKDESNHSDSEELSTSDAAAIKAITSQISSWMDMKRQHDLSKTQAKLFEDRVHTRHRPFITLAYAQTLDGMIAAKIANDDSVQTTSNLQLSCPQSFILTHKLRNMHDAILVGGSTFFIDAPRLNVRLPSSVMRESLIEQPIPVVLDTNLNSLQKLLWGKVIPNPEVDEEETNNEMPQDMHPENIRASNPILCCSSDAAKLFLDHLESFQQNQQPVKKVDEFPGQLNRQQKRVYRITVYKMVDDENDHEEDMYLPIKITVQVTLEGNKVDAETVTTTFTLLPCQLHQNEETLDLLNVLQQLNRRFQIDSVMVEGGAKILSSFINECVGSRKDKKSGKNFSWKLADCICASISPSIIGKKGLHALRELDVTNQKRSHDEMHVTPMSLRDGQFLSLGRDCLFLGRL
;
A
#
# COMPACT_ATOMS: atom_id res chain seq x y z
N MET A 1 -2.97 -49.41 -19.64
CA MET A 1 -3.11 -48.98 -18.25
C MET A 1 -2.75 -47.50 -18.15
N VAL A 2 -3.68 -46.60 -18.44
CA VAL A 2 -3.52 -45.15 -18.27
C VAL A 2 -4.87 -44.60 -17.84
N SER A 3 -5.05 -44.31 -16.55
CA SER A 3 -6.07 -43.41 -16.01
C SER A 3 -6.01 -43.35 -14.48
N SER A 4 -5.34 -42.35 -13.90
CA SER A 4 -5.61 -41.89 -12.51
C SER A 4 -4.85 -40.62 -12.04
N SER A 5 -4.39 -39.74 -12.93
CA SER A 5 -3.65 -38.52 -12.50
C SER A 5 -4.37 -37.19 -12.69
N SER A 6 -5.53 -37.12 -13.37
CA SER A 6 -6.18 -35.82 -13.69
C SER A 6 -7.16 -35.28 -12.64
N THR A 7 -7.49 -36.03 -11.59
CA THR A 7 -8.51 -35.65 -10.60
C THR A 7 -7.96 -34.96 -9.35
N ARG A 8 -6.66 -35.05 -9.05
CA ARG A 8 -6.07 -34.42 -7.85
C ARG A 8 -5.58 -32.97 -8.04
N SER A 9 -5.34 -32.54 -9.28
CA SER A 9 -4.89 -31.16 -9.59
C SER A 9 -6.05 -30.13 -9.57
N ARG A 10 -7.28 -30.56 -9.90
CA ARG A 10 -8.48 -29.69 -9.88
C ARG A 10 -8.97 -29.29 -8.48
N ALA A 11 -8.60 -30.03 -7.43
CA ALA A 11 -9.10 -29.79 -6.07
C ALA A 11 -8.34 -28.67 -5.31
N ARG A 12 -7.12 -28.31 -5.72
CA ARG A 12 -6.27 -27.34 -5.01
C ARG A 12 -6.44 -25.90 -5.52
N LEU A 13 -6.69 -25.75 -6.82
CA LEU A 13 -7.08 -24.49 -7.46
C LEU A 13 -8.48 -24.00 -7.03
N HIS A 14 -9.24 -24.85 -6.33
CA HIS A 14 -10.62 -24.59 -5.90
C HIS A 14 -10.72 -23.82 -4.56
N ARG A 15 -9.64 -23.70 -3.78
CA ARG A 15 -9.71 -23.22 -2.38
C ARG A 15 -9.25 -21.77 -2.16
N ALA A 16 -8.30 -21.24 -2.95
CA ALA A 16 -8.10 -19.78 -3.05
C ALA A 16 -9.22 -19.14 -3.89
N ARG A 17 -9.73 -19.91 -4.88
CA ARG A 17 -11.03 -19.66 -5.48
C ARG A 17 -12.12 -19.57 -4.42
N CYS A 18 -12.14 -20.32 -3.32
CA CYS A 18 -13.25 -20.24 -2.38
C CYS A 18 -13.45 -18.87 -1.71
N LEU A 19 -12.44 -18.03 -1.47
CA LEU A 19 -12.64 -16.73 -0.82
C LEU A 19 -13.04 -15.64 -1.82
N VAL A 20 -12.37 -15.60 -2.98
CA VAL A 20 -12.74 -14.71 -4.09
C VAL A 20 -14.02 -15.17 -4.78
N SER A 21 -14.29 -16.49 -4.86
CA SER A 21 -15.56 -17.09 -5.29
C SER A 21 -16.63 -16.98 -4.21
N LEU A 22 -16.31 -16.99 -2.91
CA LEU A 22 -17.30 -16.64 -1.87
C LEU A 22 -17.71 -15.20 -2.11
N LEU A 23 -16.74 -14.28 -2.15
CA LEU A 23 -16.99 -12.86 -2.32
C LEU A 23 -17.71 -12.60 -3.64
N THR A 24 -17.33 -13.21 -4.75
CA THR A 24 -18.03 -13.03 -6.05
C THR A 24 -19.35 -13.81 -6.18
N SER A 25 -19.55 -14.94 -5.48
CA SER A 25 -20.81 -15.70 -5.53
C SER A 25 -21.85 -15.17 -4.53
N LEU A 26 -21.42 -14.70 -3.36
CA LEU A 26 -22.26 -13.95 -2.41
C LEU A 26 -22.72 -12.62 -3.03
N THR A 27 -21.87 -11.98 -3.85
CA THR A 27 -22.22 -10.75 -4.54
C THR A 27 -23.14 -10.95 -5.75
N CYS A 28 -23.03 -12.06 -6.49
CA CYS A 28 -24.01 -12.43 -7.51
C CYS A 28 -25.42 -12.67 -6.91
N LEU A 29 -25.51 -13.25 -5.72
CA LEU A 29 -26.79 -13.48 -5.03
C LEU A 29 -27.46 -12.16 -4.59
N HIS A 30 -26.66 -11.15 -4.21
CA HIS A 30 -27.12 -9.79 -3.89
C HIS A 30 -27.73 -9.08 -5.11
N TYR A 31 -27.10 -9.20 -6.29
CA TYR A 31 -27.59 -8.61 -7.54
C TYR A 31 -28.95 -9.16 -7.99
N GLN A 32 -29.14 -10.49 -7.93
CA GLN A 32 -30.41 -11.12 -8.27
C GLN A 32 -31.55 -10.73 -7.32
N THR A 33 -31.23 -10.48 -6.05
CA THR A 33 -32.22 -10.05 -5.04
C THR A 33 -32.60 -8.58 -5.17
N ILE A 34 -31.74 -7.74 -5.78
CA ILE A 34 -32.00 -6.31 -6.02
C ILE A 34 -32.88 -6.10 -7.25
N LEU A 35 -32.68 -6.85 -8.34
CA LEU A 35 -33.38 -6.63 -9.62
C LEU A 35 -34.76 -7.29 -9.76
N GLY A 36 -35.20 -8.10 -8.80
CA GLY A 36 -36.56 -8.67 -8.82
C GLY A 36 -36.83 -9.58 -10.01
N GLU A 37 -35.81 -10.11 -10.68
CA GLU A 37 -35.99 -11.08 -11.76
C GLU A 37 -36.10 -12.51 -11.20
N SER A 38 -37.08 -13.24 -11.74
CA SER A 38 -37.51 -14.56 -11.30
C SER A 38 -36.37 -15.56 -11.09
N ALA A 39 -36.42 -16.16 -9.90
CA ALA A 39 -35.57 -17.19 -9.35
C ALA A 39 -35.03 -18.23 -10.36
N VAL A 40 -33.71 -18.31 -10.47
CA VAL A 40 -33.01 -19.58 -10.71
C VAL A 40 -32.35 -19.99 -9.40
N SER A 41 -32.88 -21.04 -8.78
CA SER A 41 -32.42 -21.53 -7.48
C SER A 41 -31.01 -22.11 -7.56
N VAL A 42 -30.00 -21.31 -7.25
CA VAL A 42 -28.66 -21.85 -6.92
C VAL A 42 -28.68 -22.23 -5.44
N LYS A 43 -28.79 -23.53 -5.15
CA LYS A 43 -28.67 -24.05 -3.78
C LYS A 43 -27.22 -23.91 -3.31
N LEU A 44 -26.94 -22.87 -2.54
CA LEU A 44 -25.71 -22.68 -1.77
C LEU A 44 -26.05 -22.83 -0.28
N ASP A 45 -26.06 -24.08 0.19
CA ASP A 45 -26.32 -24.44 1.60
C ASP A 45 -25.08 -24.15 2.47
N SER A 46 -24.74 -22.87 2.64
CA SER A 46 -23.71 -22.42 3.58
C SER A 46 -24.32 -21.47 4.62
N PRO A 47 -24.09 -21.70 5.93
CA PRO A 47 -24.63 -20.84 6.99
C PRO A 47 -24.16 -19.38 6.89
N LEU A 48 -22.95 -19.14 6.37
CA LEU A 48 -22.43 -17.79 6.07
C LEU A 48 -23.25 -17.07 4.98
N VAL A 49 -23.77 -17.81 4.00
CA VAL A 49 -24.62 -17.25 2.94
C VAL A 49 -25.97 -16.83 3.50
N GLN A 50 -26.55 -17.62 4.41
CA GLN A 50 -27.81 -17.31 5.09
C GLN A 50 -27.69 -16.07 6.01
N GLU A 51 -26.56 -15.92 6.70
CA GLU A 51 -26.28 -14.77 7.56
C GLU A 51 -26.10 -13.48 6.74
N VAL A 52 -25.40 -13.55 5.60
CA VAL A 52 -25.27 -12.45 4.64
C VAL A 52 -26.61 -12.06 4.03
N ILE A 53 -27.46 -13.03 3.65
CA ILE A 53 -28.82 -12.75 3.12
C ILE A 53 -29.65 -11.99 4.16
N LYS A 54 -29.58 -12.39 5.44
CA LYS A 54 -30.35 -11.76 6.51
C LYS A 54 -29.91 -10.30 6.74
N SER A 55 -28.60 -10.05 6.85
CA SER A 55 -28.07 -8.69 7.03
C SER A 55 -28.39 -7.75 5.85
N LEU A 56 -28.52 -8.28 4.63
CA LEU A 56 -28.84 -7.50 3.44
C LEU A 56 -30.34 -7.24 3.26
N GLN A 57 -31.22 -8.04 3.88
CA GLN A 57 -32.66 -7.80 3.92
C GLN A 57 -33.01 -6.63 4.85
N ASP A 58 -32.28 -6.47 5.95
CA ASP A 58 -32.46 -5.36 6.89
C ASP A 58 -32.14 -4.00 6.23
N VAL A 59 -31.11 -3.93 5.36
CA VAL A 59 -30.76 -2.72 4.59
C VAL A 59 -31.88 -2.25 3.65
N LYS A 60 -32.67 -3.17 3.10
CA LYS A 60 -33.79 -2.86 2.19
C LYS A 60 -35.00 -2.26 2.93
N ALA A 61 -35.13 -2.50 4.24
CA ALA A 61 -36.24 -1.97 5.04
C ALA A 61 -36.06 -0.47 5.33
N ASP A 62 -34.82 0.00 5.52
CA ASP A 62 -34.53 1.40 5.84
C ASP A 62 -34.58 2.34 4.62
N THR A 63 -34.37 1.84 3.40
CA THR A 63 -34.35 2.66 2.17
C THR A 63 -35.70 3.12 1.62
N LYS A 64 -36.82 2.92 2.34
CA LYS A 64 -38.16 3.35 1.87
C LYS A 64 -38.57 4.77 2.26
N ASP A 65 -37.83 5.44 3.15
CA ASP A 65 -38.17 6.77 3.66
C ASP A 65 -37.09 7.82 3.39
N GLU A 66 -36.74 8.10 2.13
CA GLU A 66 -35.97 9.31 1.81
C GLU A 66 -36.52 10.03 0.58
N SER A 67 -37.30 11.09 0.85
CA SER A 67 -37.50 12.19 -0.10
C SER A 67 -37.07 13.50 0.59
N ASN A 68 -36.12 14.18 -0.06
CA ASN A 68 -35.67 15.56 0.15
C ASN A 68 -35.07 15.93 1.52
N HIS A 69 -33.74 15.98 1.64
CA HIS A 69 -33.05 17.03 2.42
C HIS A 69 -31.61 17.29 1.97
N SER A 70 -31.27 18.58 1.94
CA SER A 70 -29.98 19.17 1.57
C SER A 70 -28.97 19.13 2.72
N ASP A 71 -27.70 18.87 2.38
CA ASP A 71 -26.47 19.36 3.00
C ASP A 71 -26.41 19.46 4.53
N SER A 72 -26.21 18.30 5.17
CA SER A 72 -25.38 18.11 6.36
C SER A 72 -25.27 16.60 6.60
N GLU A 73 -24.24 15.95 6.05
CA GLU A 73 -23.99 14.51 6.24
C GLU A 73 -23.56 14.24 7.69
N GLU A 74 -24.50 14.24 8.63
CA GLU A 74 -24.32 13.64 9.93
C GLU A 74 -24.27 12.12 9.76
N LEU A 75 -23.23 11.49 10.32
CA LEU A 75 -23.07 10.04 10.29
C LEU A 75 -24.22 9.39 11.06
N SER A 76 -24.97 8.50 10.42
CA SER A 76 -26.08 7.79 11.09
C SER A 76 -25.59 7.05 12.35
N THR A 77 -26.47 6.87 13.33
CA THR A 77 -26.13 6.16 14.58
C THR A 77 -25.67 4.72 14.32
N SER A 78 -26.26 4.08 13.30
CA SER A 78 -25.88 2.74 12.84
C SER A 78 -24.48 2.72 12.23
N ASP A 79 -24.18 3.63 11.30
CA ASP A 79 -22.86 3.72 10.65
C ASP A 79 -21.76 4.04 11.67
N ALA A 80 -22.05 4.94 12.62
CA ALA A 80 -21.14 5.26 13.72
C ALA A 80 -20.86 4.04 14.60
N ALA A 81 -21.87 3.22 14.88
CA ALA A 81 -21.72 1.98 15.62
C ALA A 81 -20.91 0.93 14.84
N ALA A 82 -21.17 0.77 13.54
CA ALA A 82 -20.42 -0.13 12.67
C ALA A 82 -18.93 0.25 12.60
N ILE A 83 -18.63 1.54 12.37
CA ILE A 83 -17.26 2.06 12.40
C ILE A 83 -16.61 1.78 13.75
N LYS A 84 -17.29 2.07 14.86
CA LYS A 84 -16.76 1.84 16.21
C LYS A 84 -16.49 0.36 16.48
N ALA A 85 -17.37 -0.53 16.02
CA ALA A 85 -17.20 -1.98 16.18
C ALA A 85 -15.94 -2.47 15.44
N ILE A 86 -15.76 -2.03 14.18
CA ILE A 86 -14.59 -2.38 13.36
C ILE A 86 -13.31 -1.86 14.00
N THR A 87 -13.27 -0.58 14.36
CA THR A 87 -12.06 0.02 14.95
C THR A 87 -11.72 -0.65 16.28
N SER A 88 -12.71 -0.91 17.14
CA SER A 88 -12.49 -1.62 18.41
C SER A 88 -11.96 -3.04 18.21
N GLN A 89 -12.42 -3.74 17.18
CA GLN A 89 -12.00 -5.12 16.91
C GLN A 89 -10.56 -5.18 16.39
N ILE A 90 -10.18 -4.27 15.48
CA ILE A 90 -8.80 -4.16 15.00
C ILE A 90 -7.86 -3.74 16.14
N SER A 91 -8.25 -2.76 16.97
CA SER A 91 -7.47 -2.37 18.16
C SER A 91 -7.22 -3.56 19.10
N SER A 92 -8.26 -4.37 19.37
CA SER A 92 -8.12 -5.58 20.18
C SER A 92 -7.12 -6.58 19.58
N TRP A 93 -7.13 -6.75 18.26
CA TRP A 93 -6.16 -7.60 17.56
C TRP A 93 -4.73 -7.05 17.61
N MET A 94 -4.56 -5.73 17.48
CA MET A 94 -3.27 -5.06 17.66
C MET A 94 -2.73 -5.28 19.07
N ASP A 95 -3.55 -5.10 20.10
CA ASP A 95 -3.15 -5.27 21.50
C ASP A 95 -2.77 -6.72 21.81
N MET A 96 -3.53 -7.70 21.30
CA MET A 96 -3.18 -9.13 21.43
C MET A 96 -1.81 -9.44 20.81
N LYS A 97 -1.53 -8.90 19.62
CA LYS A 97 -0.23 -9.08 18.96
C LYS A 97 0.89 -8.45 19.80
N ARG A 98 0.70 -7.22 20.25
CA ARG A 98 1.67 -6.50 21.09
C ARG A 98 2.00 -7.27 22.36
N GLN A 99 0.99 -7.78 23.08
CA GLN A 99 1.18 -8.58 24.29
C GLN A 99 1.93 -9.88 24.01
N HIS A 100 1.58 -10.56 22.91
CA HIS A 100 2.27 -11.78 22.50
C HIS A 100 3.74 -11.51 22.15
N ASP A 101 4.04 -10.43 21.43
CA ASP A 101 5.40 -10.09 21.03
C ASP A 101 6.24 -9.66 22.25
N LEU A 102 5.66 -8.90 23.20
CA LEU A 102 6.30 -8.61 24.49
C LEU A 102 6.62 -9.88 25.29
N SER A 103 5.69 -10.84 25.36
CA SER A 103 5.91 -12.11 26.08
C SER A 103 7.04 -12.94 25.45
N LYS A 104 7.17 -12.92 24.11
CA LYS A 104 8.25 -13.60 23.39
C LYS A 104 9.60 -12.94 23.62
N THR A 105 9.65 -11.62 23.64
CA THR A 105 10.87 -10.87 23.95
C THR A 105 11.32 -11.18 25.38
N GLN A 106 10.41 -11.14 26.35
CA GLN A 106 10.71 -11.52 27.74
C GLN A 106 11.22 -12.95 27.86
N ALA A 107 10.63 -13.93 27.16
CA ALA A 107 11.08 -15.31 27.19
C ALA A 107 12.47 -15.51 26.56
N LYS A 108 12.81 -14.72 25.53
CA LYS A 108 14.09 -14.82 24.81
C LYS A 108 15.23 -14.03 25.44
N LEU A 109 14.94 -13.03 26.28
CA LEU A 109 15.97 -12.36 27.08
C LEU A 109 16.70 -13.34 28.04
N PHE A 110 16.12 -14.52 28.31
CA PHE A 110 16.74 -15.59 29.11
C PHE A 110 17.61 -16.58 28.29
N GLU A 111 17.54 -16.57 26.96
CA GLU A 111 18.34 -17.42 26.06
C GLU A 111 19.11 -16.52 25.07
N ASP A 112 20.35 -16.14 25.41
CA ASP A 112 21.38 -15.47 24.58
C ASP A 112 20.92 -14.61 23.39
N ARG A 113 21.07 -13.27 23.52
CA ARG A 113 21.23 -12.21 22.49
C ARG A 113 20.75 -12.47 21.05
N VAL A 114 19.62 -13.12 20.82
CA VAL A 114 18.97 -13.12 19.51
C VAL A 114 18.05 -11.90 19.47
N HIS A 115 18.47 -10.85 18.76
CA HIS A 115 17.62 -9.75 18.34
C HIS A 115 16.34 -10.32 17.72
N THR A 116 15.26 -10.36 18.50
CA THR A 116 13.94 -10.74 17.98
C THR A 116 13.48 -9.62 17.08
N ARG A 117 13.74 -9.75 15.78
CA ARG A 117 13.29 -8.79 14.77
C ARG A 117 11.76 -8.78 14.73
N HIS A 118 11.17 -7.87 15.49
CA HIS A 118 9.73 -7.63 15.56
C HIS A 118 9.27 -7.06 14.21
N ARG A 119 8.12 -7.53 13.71
CA ARG A 119 7.42 -6.86 12.61
C ARG A 119 6.17 -6.16 13.12
N PRO A 120 5.79 -4.99 12.61
CA PRO A 120 4.54 -4.32 12.96
C PRO A 120 3.30 -5.19 12.68
N PHE A 121 2.19 -4.86 13.34
CA PHE A 121 0.85 -5.32 13.00
C PHE A 121 0.45 -4.79 11.63
N ILE A 122 -0.04 -5.66 10.74
CA ILE A 122 -0.38 -5.29 9.36
C ILE A 122 -1.89 -5.42 9.12
N THR A 123 -2.52 -4.30 8.79
CA THR A 123 -3.91 -4.24 8.29
C THR A 123 -3.90 -4.02 6.78
N LEU A 124 -4.46 -4.95 6.00
CA LEU A 124 -4.71 -4.72 4.58
C LEU A 124 -6.05 -3.98 4.42
N ALA A 125 -6.02 -2.75 3.92
CA ALA A 125 -7.21 -1.92 3.73
C ALA A 125 -7.36 -1.52 2.25
N TYR A 126 -8.47 -1.90 1.62
CA TYR A 126 -8.73 -1.53 0.23
C TYR A 126 -10.22 -1.46 -0.10
N ALA A 127 -10.54 -0.77 -1.19
CA ALA A 127 -11.88 -0.71 -1.76
C ALA A 127 -11.94 -1.52 -3.05
N GLN A 128 -13.04 -2.23 -3.27
CA GLN A 128 -13.32 -2.92 -4.51
C GLN A 128 -14.77 -2.74 -4.96
N THR A 129 -15.02 -2.91 -6.25
CA THR A 129 -16.36 -3.13 -6.78
C THR A 129 -16.86 -4.54 -6.50
N LEU A 130 -18.14 -4.75 -6.80
CA LEU A 130 -18.83 -6.03 -6.66
C LEU A 130 -18.19 -7.16 -7.47
N ASP A 131 -17.60 -6.83 -8.63
CA ASP A 131 -16.84 -7.75 -9.50
C ASP A 131 -15.34 -7.85 -9.13
N GLY A 132 -14.95 -7.30 -7.97
CA GLY A 132 -13.62 -7.45 -7.37
C GLY A 132 -12.54 -6.57 -7.99
N MET A 133 -12.92 -5.41 -8.54
CA MET A 133 -12.01 -4.46 -9.18
C MET A 133 -11.66 -3.32 -8.24
N ILE A 134 -10.38 -2.96 -8.16
CA ILE A 134 -9.85 -1.88 -7.32
C ILE A 134 -9.54 -0.60 -8.10
N ALA A 135 -9.44 -0.69 -9.43
CA ALA A 135 -9.18 0.43 -10.31
C ALA A 135 -9.75 0.16 -11.71
N ALA A 136 -9.82 1.19 -12.54
CA ALA A 136 -10.15 1.06 -13.96
C ALA A 136 -8.88 1.18 -14.82
N LYS A 137 -8.76 0.36 -15.87
CA LYS A 137 -7.75 0.52 -16.91
C LYS A 137 -8.26 1.51 -17.96
N ILE A 138 -7.48 2.54 -18.24
CA ILE A 138 -7.60 3.38 -19.42
C ILE A 138 -6.56 2.89 -20.42
N ALA A 139 -7.03 2.43 -21.59
CA ALA A 139 -6.16 2.18 -22.73
C ALA A 139 -6.09 3.47 -23.54
N ASN A 140 -4.91 4.10 -23.58
CA ASN A 140 -4.56 5.07 -24.62
C ASN A 140 -3.51 4.39 -25.51
N ASP A 141 -3.53 4.64 -26.83
CA ASP A 141 -2.62 4.02 -27.80
C ASP A 141 -1.19 3.93 -27.24
N ASP A 142 -0.67 2.70 -27.22
CA ASP A 142 0.65 2.25 -26.72
C ASP A 142 0.92 2.24 -25.20
N SER A 143 -0.01 2.64 -24.31
CA SER A 143 0.17 2.41 -22.86
C SER A 143 -1.13 2.11 -22.10
N VAL A 144 -1.14 1.00 -21.34
CA VAL A 144 -2.21 0.69 -20.38
C VAL A 144 -1.95 1.49 -19.10
N GLN A 145 -2.68 2.58 -18.91
CA GLN A 145 -2.63 3.38 -17.68
C GLN A 145 -3.80 3.01 -16.78
N THR A 146 -3.55 2.77 -15.49
CA THR A 146 -4.62 2.55 -14.50
C THR A 146 -5.01 3.88 -13.89
N THR A 147 -6.29 4.24 -13.91
CA THR A 147 -6.79 5.37 -13.13
C THR A 147 -7.48 4.90 -11.86
N SER A 148 -7.02 5.46 -10.75
CA SER A 148 -7.57 5.33 -9.39
C SER A 148 -8.65 6.36 -9.09
N ASN A 149 -8.90 7.32 -10.00
CA ASN A 149 -9.93 8.37 -9.89
C ASN A 149 -11.38 7.84 -9.82
N LEU A 150 -11.57 6.52 -9.81
CA LEU A 150 -12.86 5.93 -9.52
C LEU A 150 -13.09 5.99 -8.01
N GLN A 151 -13.93 6.93 -7.57
CA GLN A 151 -14.38 6.99 -6.19
C GLN A 151 -15.28 5.77 -5.90
N LEU A 152 -14.66 4.66 -5.55
CA LEU A 152 -15.34 3.40 -5.23
C LEU A 152 -16.15 3.51 -3.93
N SER A 153 -15.55 4.16 -2.93
CA SER A 153 -16.06 4.21 -1.55
C SER A 153 -17.08 5.33 -1.34
N CYS A 154 -18.11 5.07 -0.54
CA CYS A 154 -19.04 6.08 -0.03
C CYS A 154 -18.39 7.01 1.01
N PRO A 155 -19.01 8.16 1.36
CA PRO A 155 -18.51 9.06 2.41
C PRO A 155 -18.24 8.38 3.76
N GLN A 156 -19.08 7.42 4.15
CA GLN A 156 -18.94 6.66 5.39
C GLN A 156 -17.69 5.75 5.35
N SER A 157 -17.48 5.03 4.25
CA SER A 157 -16.25 4.23 4.00
C SER A 157 -14.99 5.09 3.98
N PHE A 158 -15.09 6.34 3.50
CA PHE A 158 -14.01 7.32 3.57
C PHE A 158 -13.69 7.70 5.03
N ILE A 159 -14.71 7.94 5.86
CA ILE A 159 -14.53 8.18 7.30
C ILE A 159 -13.86 6.97 7.97
N LEU A 160 -14.31 5.75 7.67
CA LEU A 160 -13.68 4.54 8.19
C LEU A 160 -12.20 4.47 7.81
N THR A 161 -11.88 4.66 6.53
CA THR A 161 -10.49 4.65 6.04
C THR A 161 -9.64 5.65 6.83
N HIS A 162 -10.13 6.88 7.02
CA HIS A 162 -9.39 7.89 7.77
C HIS A 162 -9.29 7.59 9.28
N LYS A 163 -10.28 6.92 9.90
CA LYS A 163 -10.14 6.41 11.27
C LYS A 163 -9.10 5.29 11.36
N LEU A 164 -9.07 4.39 10.39
CA LEU A 164 -8.03 3.35 10.33
C LEU A 164 -6.65 3.97 10.19
N ARG A 165 -6.48 4.98 9.32
CA ARG A 165 -5.22 5.75 9.21
C ARG A 165 -4.80 6.36 10.54
N ASN A 166 -5.73 6.90 11.32
CA ASN A 166 -5.47 7.49 12.63
C ASN A 166 -5.09 6.47 13.72
N MET A 167 -5.37 5.18 13.49
CA MET A 167 -5.09 4.12 14.45
C MET A 167 -3.76 3.42 14.21
N HIS A 168 -3.10 3.68 13.07
CA HIS A 168 -1.85 3.02 12.70
C HIS A 168 -0.72 4.05 12.72
N ASP A 169 0.48 3.58 13.06
CA ASP A 169 1.68 4.44 13.08
C ASP A 169 2.12 4.82 11.66
N ALA A 170 1.82 3.98 10.67
CA ALA A 170 2.17 4.20 9.28
C ALA A 170 1.11 3.74 8.27
N ILE A 171 1.09 4.40 7.10
CA ILE A 171 0.35 3.96 5.91
C ILE A 171 1.36 3.56 4.84
N LEU A 172 1.22 2.36 4.31
CA LEU A 172 2.09 1.83 3.25
C LEU A 172 1.35 1.77 1.91
N VAL A 173 1.96 2.34 0.88
CA VAL A 173 1.50 2.23 -0.52
C VAL A 173 2.65 1.81 -1.45
N GLY A 174 2.31 1.48 -2.69
CA GLY A 174 3.32 1.18 -3.72
C GLY A 174 3.77 2.40 -4.49
N GLY A 175 4.97 2.34 -5.05
CA GLY A 175 5.53 3.38 -5.91
C GLY A 175 4.58 3.77 -7.04
N SER A 176 3.88 2.82 -7.66
CA SER A 176 2.90 3.13 -8.72
C SER A 176 1.75 3.99 -8.19
N THR A 177 1.15 3.61 -7.06
CA THR A 177 0.10 4.41 -6.40
C THR A 177 0.63 5.78 -5.96
N PHE A 178 1.85 5.82 -5.43
CA PHE A 178 2.49 7.06 -5.01
C PHE A 178 2.71 8.04 -6.17
N PHE A 179 3.11 7.54 -7.34
CA PHE A 179 3.32 8.35 -8.55
C PHE A 179 2.01 8.76 -9.23
N ILE A 180 1.09 7.79 -9.45
CA ILE A 180 -0.14 8.04 -10.23
C ILE A 180 -1.10 8.93 -9.44
N ASP A 181 -1.27 8.68 -8.14
CA ASP A 181 -2.33 9.32 -7.35
C ASP A 181 -1.82 10.57 -6.63
N ALA A 182 -0.48 10.74 -6.52
CA ALA A 182 0.19 11.72 -5.68
C ALA A 182 -0.55 11.93 -4.33
N PRO A 183 -0.75 10.85 -3.53
CA PRO A 183 -1.60 10.91 -2.37
C PRO A 183 -0.93 11.69 -1.24
N ARG A 184 -1.74 12.36 -0.40
CA ARG A 184 -1.24 13.03 0.82
C ARG A 184 -0.92 12.07 1.96
N LEU A 185 -1.49 10.86 1.93
CA LEU A 185 -1.29 9.80 2.94
C LEU A 185 -1.44 10.30 4.38
N ASN A 186 -2.46 11.13 4.61
CA ASN A 186 -2.74 11.75 5.90
C ASN A 186 -4.17 11.44 6.37
N VAL A 187 -4.45 11.72 7.64
CA VAL A 187 -5.79 11.67 8.24
C VAL A 187 -6.52 12.98 7.96
N ARG A 188 -7.75 12.86 7.46
CA ARG A 188 -8.66 13.98 7.17
C ARG A 188 -10.04 13.59 7.70
N LEU A 189 -10.25 13.82 8.98
CA LEU A 189 -11.54 13.59 9.63
C LEU A 189 -12.23 14.94 9.86
N PRO A 190 -13.54 15.06 9.60
CA PRO A 190 -14.31 16.24 9.98
C PRO A 190 -14.26 16.45 11.50
N SER A 191 -14.27 17.72 11.93
CA SER A 191 -14.27 18.09 13.35
C SER A 191 -15.48 17.54 14.12
N SER A 192 -16.59 17.25 13.42
CA SER A 192 -17.77 16.58 13.98
C SER A 192 -17.52 15.12 14.34
N VAL A 193 -16.56 14.46 13.69
CA VAL A 193 -16.20 13.05 13.92
C VAL A 193 -15.09 12.92 14.95
N MET A 194 -14.07 13.77 14.87
CA MET A 194 -12.92 13.75 15.77
C MET A 194 -12.32 15.15 15.89
N ARG A 195 -11.95 15.55 17.11
CA ARG A 195 -11.25 16.83 17.33
C ARG A 195 -9.86 16.78 16.72
N GLU A 196 -9.44 17.86 16.07
CA GLU A 196 -8.14 17.95 15.40
C GLU A 196 -6.95 17.66 16.33
N SER A 197 -7.05 18.02 17.61
CA SER A 197 -6.03 17.72 18.63
C SER A 197 -5.88 16.24 18.99
N LEU A 198 -6.83 15.39 18.59
CA LEU A 198 -6.78 13.94 18.77
C LEU A 198 -6.37 13.21 17.48
N ILE A 199 -6.16 13.96 16.39
CA ILE A 199 -5.76 13.37 15.11
C ILE A 199 -4.25 13.11 15.15
N GLU A 200 -3.89 11.84 15.06
CA GLU A 200 -2.52 11.40 14.91
C GLU A 200 -2.25 11.13 13.42
N GLN A 201 -1.21 11.76 12.88
CA GLN A 201 -0.85 11.60 11.48
C GLN A 201 0.09 10.41 11.32
N PRO A 202 -0.29 9.38 10.53
CA PRO A 202 0.56 8.25 10.28
C PRO A 202 1.75 8.64 9.40
N ILE A 203 2.85 7.92 9.55
CA ILE A 203 4.04 8.05 8.73
C ILE A 203 3.76 7.45 7.34
N PRO A 204 3.89 8.23 6.24
CA PRO A 204 3.74 7.67 4.91
C PRO A 204 4.93 6.78 4.56
N VAL A 205 4.66 5.55 4.13
CA VAL A 205 5.66 4.57 3.68
C VAL A 205 5.37 4.19 2.23
N VAL A 206 6.39 4.18 1.39
CA VAL A 206 6.28 3.90 -0.03
C VAL A 206 7.25 2.78 -0.40
N LEU A 207 6.75 1.72 -1.05
CA LEU A 207 7.60 0.68 -1.61
C LEU A 207 7.95 1.02 -3.06
N ASP A 208 9.19 1.39 -3.32
CA ASP A 208 9.70 1.72 -4.66
C ASP A 208 11.12 1.19 -4.81
N THR A 209 11.24 -0.10 -5.19
CA THR A 209 12.52 -0.84 -5.22
C THR A 209 13.63 -0.06 -5.91
N ASN A 210 13.33 0.55 -7.06
CA ASN A 210 14.31 1.22 -7.91
C ASN A 210 14.19 2.75 -7.89
N LEU A 211 13.36 3.30 -6.99
CA LEU A 211 13.05 4.74 -6.92
C LEU A 211 12.52 5.34 -8.24
N ASN A 212 11.95 4.51 -9.12
CA ASN A 212 11.48 4.95 -10.43
C ASN A 212 10.31 5.91 -10.31
N SER A 213 9.40 5.66 -9.36
CA SER A 213 8.26 6.53 -9.13
C SER A 213 8.68 7.85 -8.50
N LEU A 214 9.64 7.81 -7.56
CA LEU A 214 10.21 9.02 -6.98
C LEU A 214 10.89 9.89 -8.05
N GLN A 215 11.73 9.29 -8.89
CA GLN A 215 12.41 10.00 -9.98
C GLN A 215 11.42 10.65 -10.94
N LYS A 216 10.36 9.94 -11.33
CA LYS A 216 9.30 10.50 -12.18
C LYS A 216 8.56 11.66 -11.50
N LEU A 217 8.33 11.62 -10.19
CA LEU A 217 7.72 12.75 -9.47
C LEU A 217 8.65 13.97 -9.46
N LEU A 218 9.94 13.77 -9.23
CA LEU A 218 10.91 14.86 -9.12
C LEU A 218 11.30 15.46 -10.48
N TRP A 219 11.48 14.62 -11.49
CA TRP A 219 12.11 14.99 -12.76
C TRP A 219 11.27 14.70 -14.00
N GLY A 220 10.08 14.11 -13.85
CA GLY A 220 9.20 13.73 -14.97
C GLY A 220 9.69 12.51 -15.76
N LYS A 221 10.92 12.04 -15.53
CA LYS A 221 11.50 10.84 -16.15
C LYS A 221 12.33 10.03 -15.14
N VAL A 222 12.59 8.78 -15.49
CA VAL A 222 13.63 7.98 -14.81
C VAL A 222 14.95 8.33 -15.48
N ILE A 223 15.97 8.62 -14.68
CA ILE A 223 17.31 8.88 -15.18
C ILE A 223 17.98 7.51 -15.36
N PRO A 224 18.46 7.18 -16.58
CA PRO A 224 19.07 5.89 -16.87
C PRO A 224 20.36 5.68 -16.05
N ASN A 225 20.68 4.43 -15.77
CA ASN A 225 21.88 4.07 -15.03
C ASN A 225 23.07 4.00 -16.00
N PRO A 226 24.10 4.86 -15.86
CA PRO A 226 25.25 4.89 -16.78
C PRO A 226 26.06 3.58 -16.81
N GLU A 227 25.93 2.71 -15.80
CA GLU A 227 26.63 1.42 -15.75
C GLU A 227 25.89 0.29 -16.50
N VAL A 228 24.59 0.43 -16.73
CA VAL A 228 23.71 -0.64 -17.24
C VAL A 228 23.10 -0.29 -18.61
N ASP A 229 22.78 0.98 -18.82
CA ASP A 229 22.10 1.42 -20.03
C ASP A 229 23.14 1.84 -21.10
N GLU A 230 23.46 0.93 -22.02
CA GLU A 230 24.40 1.14 -23.14
C GLU A 230 23.80 2.00 -24.29
N GLU A 231 22.52 2.37 -24.25
CA GLU A 231 21.83 3.07 -25.36
C GLU A 231 21.88 4.60 -25.27
N GLU A 232 22.07 5.25 -26.43
CA GLU A 232 22.17 6.70 -26.67
C GLU A 232 20.86 7.50 -26.43
N THR A 233 20.01 7.11 -25.48
CA THR A 233 18.80 7.88 -25.17
C THR A 233 19.15 9.06 -24.26
N ASN A 234 19.26 10.28 -24.82
CA ASN A 234 19.37 11.58 -24.11
C ASN A 234 19.63 11.48 -22.58
N ASN A 235 20.86 11.09 -22.22
CA ASN A 235 21.36 10.97 -20.84
C ASN A 235 21.51 12.32 -20.13
N GLU A 236 20.86 13.36 -20.65
CA GLU A 236 20.92 14.69 -20.08
C GLU A 236 20.13 14.73 -18.78
N MET A 237 20.83 15.12 -17.72
CA MET A 237 20.25 15.46 -16.43
C MET A 237 19.20 16.58 -16.64
N PRO A 238 17.96 16.42 -16.16
CA PRO A 238 16.94 17.45 -16.22
C PRO A 238 17.41 18.79 -15.63
N GLN A 239 16.98 19.89 -16.25
CA GLN A 239 17.33 21.24 -15.79
C GLN A 239 16.59 21.65 -14.52
N ASP A 240 15.41 21.09 -14.28
CA ASP A 240 14.56 21.44 -13.14
C ASP A 240 14.11 20.21 -12.34
N MET A 241 13.84 20.43 -11.05
CA MET A 241 13.28 19.45 -10.14
C MET A 241 11.99 19.99 -9.51
N HIS A 242 10.99 19.13 -9.37
CA HIS A 242 9.64 19.45 -8.87
C HIS A 242 9.33 18.71 -7.55
N PRO A 243 10.00 19.07 -6.44
CA PRO A 243 9.71 18.46 -5.14
C PRO A 243 8.27 18.69 -4.67
N GLU A 244 7.60 19.74 -5.15
CA GLU A 244 6.18 20.02 -4.92
C GLU A 244 5.23 18.88 -5.35
N ASN A 245 5.67 17.98 -6.23
CA ASN A 245 4.90 16.81 -6.65
C ASN A 245 4.80 15.74 -5.54
N ILE A 246 5.70 15.77 -4.55
CA ILE A 246 5.61 14.90 -3.37
C ILE A 246 4.63 15.54 -2.38
N ARG A 247 3.37 15.09 -2.43
CA ARG A 247 2.28 15.62 -1.61
C ARG A 247 2.19 15.01 -0.21
N ALA A 248 2.81 13.84 0.00
CA ALA A 248 2.90 13.20 1.30
C ALA A 248 3.91 13.96 2.19
N SER A 249 3.60 14.10 3.47
CA SER A 249 4.52 14.76 4.42
C SER A 249 5.59 13.78 4.89
N ASN A 250 6.86 14.09 4.64
CA ASN A 250 8.02 13.32 5.11
C ASN A 250 7.94 11.80 4.84
N PRO A 251 7.64 11.35 3.60
CA PRO A 251 7.49 9.93 3.32
C PRO A 251 8.81 9.16 3.50
N ILE A 252 8.71 7.92 3.96
CA ILE A 252 9.78 6.92 3.97
C ILE A 252 9.66 6.07 2.70
N LEU A 253 10.65 6.14 1.83
CA LEU A 253 10.74 5.39 0.57
C LEU A 253 11.65 4.18 0.78
N CYS A 254 11.06 2.99 0.82
CA CYS A 254 11.79 1.73 0.91
C CYS A 254 12.28 1.33 -0.48
N CYS A 255 13.59 1.14 -0.63
CA CYS A 255 14.24 0.88 -1.91
C CYS A 255 15.43 -0.09 -1.74
N SER A 256 16.01 -0.55 -2.84
CA SER A 256 17.28 -1.29 -2.79
C SER A 256 18.43 -0.36 -2.43
N SER A 257 19.50 -0.92 -1.85
CA SER A 257 20.72 -0.17 -1.55
C SER A 257 21.36 0.42 -2.81
N ASP A 258 21.33 -0.30 -3.93
CA ASP A 258 21.87 0.17 -5.20
C ASP A 258 21.06 1.35 -5.75
N ALA A 259 19.72 1.28 -5.68
CA ALA A 259 18.86 2.37 -6.11
C ALA A 259 19.04 3.62 -5.24
N ALA A 260 19.21 3.44 -3.93
CA ALA A 260 19.49 4.56 -3.03
C ALA A 260 20.82 5.25 -3.38
N LYS A 261 21.88 4.47 -3.65
CA LYS A 261 23.18 5.01 -4.07
C LYS A 261 23.08 5.76 -5.40
N LEU A 262 22.51 5.13 -6.43
CA LEU A 262 22.32 5.73 -7.75
C LEU A 262 21.52 7.04 -7.67
N PHE A 263 20.47 7.06 -6.84
CA PHE A 263 19.67 8.27 -6.65
C PHE A 263 20.46 9.42 -5.98
N LEU A 264 21.36 9.11 -5.05
CA LEU A 264 22.25 10.12 -4.45
C LEU A 264 23.24 10.67 -5.48
N ASP A 265 23.79 9.81 -6.35
CA ASP A 265 24.67 10.22 -7.44
C ASP A 265 23.92 11.14 -8.42
N HIS A 266 22.65 10.84 -8.72
CA HIS A 266 21.79 11.73 -9.53
C HIS A 266 21.56 13.09 -8.87
N LEU A 267 21.31 13.14 -7.55
CA LEU A 267 21.16 14.40 -6.81
C LEU A 267 22.45 15.22 -6.81
N GLU A 268 23.60 14.57 -6.66
CA GLU A 268 24.90 15.24 -6.71
C GLU A 268 25.17 15.84 -8.10
N SER A 269 24.97 15.05 -9.16
CA SER A 269 25.11 15.51 -10.55
C SER A 269 24.14 16.66 -10.86
N PHE A 270 22.88 16.57 -10.40
CA PHE A 270 21.92 17.67 -10.52
C PHE A 270 22.43 18.93 -9.82
N GLN A 271 22.92 18.82 -8.58
CA GLN A 271 23.42 19.97 -7.82
C GLN A 271 24.65 20.63 -8.46
N GLN A 272 25.54 19.86 -9.08
CA GLN A 272 26.70 20.37 -9.82
C GLN A 272 26.26 21.18 -11.05
N ASN A 273 25.25 20.72 -11.80
CA ASN A 273 24.73 21.41 -12.99
C ASN A 273 24.02 22.74 -12.65
N GLN A 274 23.53 22.90 -11.43
CA GLN A 274 22.89 24.15 -10.96
C GLN A 274 23.90 25.21 -10.50
N GLN A 275 25.19 24.86 -10.33
CA GLN A 275 26.20 25.84 -9.94
C GLN A 275 26.44 26.81 -11.10
N PRO A 276 26.50 28.13 -10.84
CA PRO A 276 26.72 29.10 -11.90
C PRO A 276 28.09 28.86 -12.52
N VAL A 277 28.10 28.38 -13.78
CA VAL A 277 29.29 28.46 -14.62
C VAL A 277 29.66 29.94 -14.68
N LYS A 278 30.90 30.28 -14.28
CA LYS A 278 31.46 31.63 -14.49
C LYS A 278 31.43 31.91 -15.99
N LYS A 279 30.36 32.55 -16.48
CA LYS A 279 30.30 33.01 -17.88
C LYS A 279 31.36 34.09 -18.04
N VAL A 280 32.45 33.74 -18.73
CA VAL A 280 33.34 34.71 -19.36
C VAL A 280 32.57 35.24 -20.57
N ASP A 281 32.25 36.53 -20.54
CA ASP A 281 31.85 37.42 -21.63
C ASP A 281 31.10 36.78 -22.82
N GLU A 282 29.78 36.57 -22.70
CA GLU A 282 28.92 36.38 -23.88
C GLU A 282 27.67 37.27 -23.84
N PHE A 283 27.38 37.83 -25.02
CA PHE A 283 26.41 38.87 -25.32
C PHE A 283 24.97 38.55 -24.91
N PRO A 284 24.15 39.55 -24.52
CA PRO A 284 22.78 39.34 -24.09
C PRO A 284 21.86 39.17 -25.31
N GLY A 285 21.67 37.93 -25.76
CA GLY A 285 20.72 37.56 -26.82
C GLY A 285 19.72 36.52 -26.33
N GLN A 286 18.47 36.94 -26.14
CA GLN A 286 17.26 36.10 -26.01
C GLN A 286 17.37 34.85 -25.12
N LEU A 287 17.13 34.99 -23.81
CA LEU A 287 16.70 33.87 -22.99
C LEU A 287 15.25 34.06 -22.54
N ASN A 288 14.45 33.01 -22.78
CA ASN A 288 13.11 32.86 -22.22
C ASN A 288 13.12 33.22 -20.74
N ARG A 289 12.16 34.05 -20.32
CA ARG A 289 11.85 34.37 -18.91
C ARG A 289 11.32 33.13 -18.20
N GLN A 290 12.14 32.11 -17.99
CA GLN A 290 11.85 31.08 -17.00
C GLN A 290 12.25 31.64 -15.63
N GLN A 291 11.36 31.52 -14.66
CA GLN A 291 11.66 31.88 -13.27
C GLN A 291 12.85 31.05 -12.80
N LYS A 292 13.90 31.72 -12.34
CA LYS A 292 15.12 31.05 -11.90
C LYS A 292 14.83 30.35 -10.57
N ARG A 293 14.86 29.02 -10.57
CA ARG A 293 14.76 28.18 -9.36
C ARG A 293 16.16 28.02 -8.77
N VAL A 294 16.28 28.25 -7.47
CA VAL A 294 17.52 27.98 -6.73
C VAL A 294 17.28 26.81 -5.79
N TYR A 295 18.10 25.77 -5.92
CA TYR A 295 17.96 24.51 -5.18
C TYR A 295 19.01 24.43 -4.07
N ARG A 296 18.57 24.07 -2.87
CA ARG A 296 19.44 23.66 -1.76
C ARG A 296 19.04 22.27 -1.30
N ILE A 297 19.90 21.29 -1.58
CA ILE A 297 19.70 19.89 -1.22
C ILE A 297 20.57 19.60 0.01
N THR A 298 19.97 19.00 1.03
CA THR A 298 20.67 18.58 2.24
C THR A 298 20.41 17.11 2.48
N VAL A 299 21.48 16.34 2.66
CA VAL A 299 21.42 14.88 2.87
C VAL A 299 22.00 14.56 4.25
N TYR A 300 21.22 13.86 5.07
CA TYR A 300 21.62 13.39 6.39
C TYR A 300 21.50 11.86 6.43
N LYS A 301 22.63 11.18 6.63
CA LYS A 301 22.64 9.74 6.93
C LYS A 301 22.55 9.57 8.44
N MET A 302 21.54 8.82 8.90
CA MET A 302 21.45 8.45 10.32
C MET A 302 22.63 7.52 10.65
N VAL A 303 23.26 7.68 11.81
CA VAL A 303 24.37 6.84 12.28
C VAL A 303 23.85 6.01 13.45
N ASP A 304 24.18 4.72 13.48
CA ASP A 304 23.88 3.85 14.63
C ASP A 304 25.05 3.92 15.62
N ASP A 305 24.76 4.10 16.91
CA ASP A 305 25.79 4.19 17.96
C ASP A 305 26.42 2.80 18.25
N GLU A 306 25.81 1.70 17.78
CA GLU A 306 26.18 0.33 18.16
C GLU A 306 27.33 -0.32 17.34
N ASN A 307 28.04 0.39 16.46
CA ASN A 307 29.25 -0.12 15.79
C ASN A 307 29.07 -1.44 15.00
N ASP A 308 27.86 -1.72 14.50
CA ASP A 308 27.58 -2.91 13.70
C ASP A 308 27.74 -2.59 12.20
N HIS A 309 28.99 -2.63 11.70
CA HIS A 309 29.37 -2.18 10.35
C HIS A 309 28.60 -2.88 9.20
N GLU A 310 28.01 -4.05 9.43
CA GLU A 310 27.20 -4.75 8.42
C GLU A 310 25.81 -4.12 8.20
N GLU A 311 25.26 -3.38 9.18
CA GLU A 311 23.94 -2.74 9.08
C GLU A 311 23.98 -1.30 8.56
N ASP A 312 25.17 -0.73 8.36
CA ASP A 312 25.40 0.64 7.88
C ASP A 312 24.82 0.89 6.48
N MET A 313 24.67 -0.18 5.69
CA MET A 313 24.12 -0.13 4.34
C MET A 313 22.59 0.04 4.32
N TYR A 314 21.92 -0.24 5.43
CA TYR A 314 20.47 -0.14 5.60
C TYR A 314 20.05 1.07 6.45
N LEU A 315 20.97 2.00 6.72
CA LEU A 315 20.68 3.19 7.52
C LEU A 315 19.78 4.17 6.75
N PRO A 316 18.77 4.76 7.40
CA PRO A 316 17.92 5.75 6.77
C PRO A 316 18.72 6.98 6.31
N ILE A 317 18.37 7.49 5.13
CA ILE A 317 18.97 8.66 4.52
C ILE A 317 17.89 9.71 4.35
N LYS A 318 17.92 10.74 5.21
CA LYS A 318 16.97 11.85 5.17
C LYS A 318 17.44 12.91 4.19
N ILE A 319 16.60 13.24 3.23
CA ILE A 319 16.88 14.20 2.16
C ILE A 319 15.89 15.36 2.29
N THR A 320 16.41 16.57 2.35
CA THR A 320 15.63 17.82 2.37
C THR A 320 16.01 18.65 1.17
N VAL A 321 15.02 18.97 0.34
CA VAL A 321 15.15 19.81 -0.84
C VAL A 321 14.42 21.12 -0.57
N GLN A 322 15.14 22.23 -0.60
CA GLN A 322 14.58 23.58 -0.54
C GLN A 322 14.68 24.22 -1.92
N VAL A 323 13.56 24.73 -2.43
CA VAL A 323 13.49 25.45 -3.70
C VAL A 323 13.08 26.87 -3.41
N THR A 324 13.92 27.83 -3.81
CA THR A 324 13.63 29.26 -3.74
C THR A 324 13.30 29.77 -5.13
N LEU A 325 12.12 30.39 -5.30
CA LEU A 325 11.71 30.99 -6.55
C LEU A 325 12.14 32.47 -6.59
N GLU A 326 13.11 32.82 -7.42
CA GLU A 326 13.51 34.22 -7.61
C GLU A 326 12.47 34.94 -8.49
N GLY A 327 11.55 35.67 -7.85
CA GLY A 327 10.61 36.58 -8.50
C GLY A 327 11.04 38.04 -8.38
N ASN A 328 10.65 38.89 -9.33
CA ASN A 328 10.88 40.35 -9.33
C ASN A 328 10.15 41.12 -8.20
N LYS A 329 9.59 40.44 -7.20
CA LYS A 329 8.87 41.04 -6.07
C LYS A 329 9.46 40.53 -4.75
N VAL A 330 9.39 41.39 -3.74
CA VAL A 330 10.11 41.39 -2.46
C VAL A 330 9.90 40.15 -1.56
N ASP A 331 9.07 39.17 -1.94
CA ASP A 331 8.82 37.96 -1.17
C ASP A 331 9.23 36.71 -1.97
N ALA A 332 10.44 36.21 -1.74
CA ALA A 332 10.89 34.94 -2.31
C ALA A 332 10.19 33.77 -1.60
N GLU A 333 9.31 33.06 -2.31
CA GLU A 333 8.64 31.87 -1.77
C GLU A 333 9.61 30.69 -1.77
N THR A 334 9.78 30.07 -0.58
CA THR A 334 10.64 28.90 -0.40
C THR A 334 9.80 27.67 -0.11
N VAL A 335 9.85 26.67 -0.99
CA VAL A 335 9.19 25.38 -0.81
C VAL A 335 10.21 24.39 -0.26
N THR A 336 9.92 23.80 0.91
CA THR A 336 10.76 22.76 1.51
C THR A 336 10.03 21.42 1.47
N THR A 337 10.64 20.43 0.83
CA THR A 337 10.16 19.05 0.82
C THR A 337 11.21 18.16 1.47
N THR A 338 10.79 17.28 2.36
CA THR A 338 11.67 16.29 2.99
C THR A 338 11.11 14.90 2.76
N PHE A 339 11.99 13.93 2.52
CA PHE A 339 11.66 12.52 2.42
C PHE A 339 12.86 11.70 2.91
N THR A 340 12.63 10.44 3.27
CA THR A 340 13.67 9.55 3.79
C THR A 340 13.78 8.34 2.89
N LEU A 341 14.97 8.03 2.41
CA LEU A 341 15.24 6.74 1.78
C LEU A 341 15.56 5.73 2.86
N LEU A 342 14.93 4.55 2.78
CA LEU A 342 15.20 3.41 3.64
C LEU A 342 15.69 2.26 2.76
N PRO A 343 17.02 2.11 2.59
CA PRO A 343 17.58 0.97 1.89
C PRO A 343 17.18 -0.33 2.61
N CYS A 344 16.71 -1.32 1.86
CA CYS A 344 16.21 -2.59 2.35
C CYS A 344 16.82 -3.75 1.57
N GLN A 345 16.79 -4.94 2.17
CA GLN A 345 17.26 -6.16 1.54
C GLN A 345 16.30 -6.60 0.41
N LEU A 346 16.88 -7.16 -0.66
CA LEU A 346 16.14 -7.83 -1.73
C LEU A 346 16.07 -9.34 -1.49
N HIS A 347 15.05 -9.99 -2.04
CA HIS A 347 15.01 -11.45 -2.09
C HIS A 347 16.18 -12.01 -2.91
N GLN A 348 16.81 -13.09 -2.44
CA GLN A 348 18.04 -13.66 -3.03
C GLN A 348 17.92 -14.09 -4.50
N ASN A 349 16.71 -14.15 -5.07
CA ASN A 349 16.43 -14.58 -6.45
C ASN A 349 15.45 -13.64 -7.19
N GLU A 350 15.07 -12.50 -6.61
CA GLU A 350 14.09 -11.58 -7.21
C GLU A 350 14.56 -10.13 -7.01
N GLU A 351 14.34 -9.26 -8.01
CA GLU A 351 14.51 -7.80 -7.91
C GLU A 351 13.36 -7.15 -7.10
N THR A 352 12.92 -7.82 -6.04
CA THR A 352 11.80 -7.42 -5.19
C THR A 352 12.29 -7.24 -3.76
N LEU A 353 11.79 -6.21 -3.09
CA LEU A 353 12.08 -5.97 -1.68
C LEU A 353 11.61 -7.16 -0.84
N ASP A 354 12.43 -7.58 0.11
CA ASP A 354 12.02 -8.50 1.18
C ASP A 354 11.09 -7.74 2.13
N LEU A 355 9.78 -8.02 2.08
CA LEU A 355 8.83 -7.28 2.88
C LEU A 355 9.02 -7.55 4.36
N LEU A 356 9.47 -8.75 4.77
CA LEU A 356 9.79 -8.99 6.16
C LEU A 356 10.95 -8.10 6.61
N ASN A 357 12.00 -7.97 5.80
CA ASN A 357 13.11 -7.06 6.07
C ASN A 357 12.62 -5.61 6.19
N VAL A 358 11.82 -5.14 5.23
CA VAL A 358 11.22 -3.80 5.24
C VAL A 358 10.47 -3.56 6.55
N LEU A 359 9.56 -4.46 6.91
CA LEU A 359 8.74 -4.35 8.11
C LEU A 359 9.59 -4.35 9.40
N GLN A 360 10.66 -5.13 9.45
CA GLN A 360 11.61 -5.14 10.57
C GLN A 360 12.41 -3.84 10.66
N GLN A 361 12.82 -3.26 9.52
CA GLN A 361 13.53 -1.99 9.48
C GLN A 361 12.61 -0.83 9.93
N LEU A 362 11.35 -0.83 9.51
CA LEU A 362 10.36 0.16 9.97
C LEU A 362 10.21 0.13 11.49
N ASN A 363 10.11 -1.05 12.09
CA ASN A 363 10.04 -1.18 13.54
C ASN A 363 11.35 -0.73 14.22
N ARG A 364 12.50 -1.28 13.79
CA ARG A 364 13.78 -1.02 14.44
C ARG A 364 14.20 0.45 14.36
N ARG A 365 13.99 1.11 13.21
CA ARG A 365 14.56 2.44 12.93
C ARG A 365 13.57 3.57 13.18
N PHE A 366 12.28 3.30 13.12
CA PHE A 366 11.23 4.31 13.27
C PHE A 366 10.22 3.99 14.37
N GLN A 367 10.38 2.87 15.10
CA GLN A 367 9.47 2.42 16.16
C GLN A 367 8.02 2.29 15.66
N ILE A 368 7.86 1.90 14.39
CA ILE A 368 6.56 1.64 13.78
C ILE A 368 6.09 0.25 14.24
N ASP A 369 5.01 0.21 15.01
CA ASP A 369 4.42 -1.02 15.56
C ASP A 369 3.18 -1.46 14.78
N SER A 370 2.60 -0.59 13.96
CA SER A 370 1.41 -0.86 13.17
C SER A 370 1.45 -0.18 11.80
N VAL A 371 1.09 -0.92 10.76
CA VAL A 371 1.07 -0.44 9.36
C VAL A 371 -0.27 -0.80 8.73
N MET A 372 -0.92 0.20 8.16
CA MET A 372 -2.06 0.03 7.28
C MET A 372 -1.58 0.03 5.82
N VAL A 373 -1.81 -1.04 5.09
CA VAL A 373 -1.43 -1.16 3.68
C VAL A 373 -2.61 -0.75 2.81
N GLU A 374 -2.42 0.27 1.98
CA GLU A 374 -3.39 0.79 1.04
C GLU A 374 -2.91 0.66 -0.42
N GLY A 375 -3.84 0.35 -1.31
CA GLY A 375 -3.64 0.49 -2.76
C GLY A 375 -2.72 -0.54 -3.41
N GLY A 376 -2.85 -0.65 -4.74
CA GLY A 376 -2.04 -1.51 -5.61
C GLY A 376 -2.33 -3.01 -5.48
N ALA A 377 -2.93 -3.59 -6.53
CA ALA A 377 -3.19 -5.05 -6.59
C ALA A 377 -1.92 -5.88 -6.34
N LYS A 378 -0.78 -5.41 -6.85
CA LYS A 378 0.53 -6.05 -6.68
C LYS A 378 0.96 -6.12 -5.22
N ILE A 379 0.82 -5.02 -4.46
CA ILE A 379 1.23 -4.98 -3.05
C ILE A 379 0.30 -5.82 -2.19
N LEU A 380 -1.01 -5.67 -2.36
CA LEU A 380 -1.99 -6.50 -1.65
C LEU A 380 -1.72 -7.99 -1.89
N SER A 381 -1.43 -8.35 -3.15
CA SER A 381 -1.04 -9.71 -3.52
C SER A 381 0.29 -10.13 -2.88
N SER A 382 1.31 -9.27 -2.83
CA SER A 382 2.58 -9.56 -2.16
C SER A 382 2.39 -9.85 -0.68
N PHE A 383 1.68 -8.99 0.06
CA PHE A 383 1.43 -9.22 1.51
C PHE A 383 0.61 -10.49 1.79
N ILE A 384 -0.24 -10.91 0.85
CA ILE A 384 -1.03 -12.14 0.95
C ILE A 384 -0.19 -13.38 0.60
N ASN A 385 0.67 -13.27 -0.41
CA ASN A 385 1.42 -14.40 -0.98
C ASN A 385 2.78 -14.64 -0.34
N GLU A 386 3.38 -13.62 0.25
CA GLU A 386 4.70 -13.69 0.83
C GLU A 386 4.65 -14.53 2.09
N CYS A 387 4.78 -15.84 1.86
CA CYS A 387 5.14 -16.82 2.85
C CYS A 387 6.66 -16.77 2.96
N VAL A 388 7.17 -16.04 3.94
CA VAL A 388 8.61 -16.02 4.22
C VAL A 388 9.06 -17.47 4.42
N GLY A 389 10.13 -17.83 3.71
CA GLY A 389 10.56 -19.20 3.40
C GLY A 389 10.43 -20.22 4.52
N SER A 390 10.23 -21.48 4.11
CA SER A 390 10.25 -22.66 4.97
C SER A 390 11.63 -22.84 5.61
N ARG A 391 11.90 -22.15 6.72
CA ARG A 391 13.06 -22.47 7.54
C ARG A 391 12.74 -23.79 8.23
N LYS A 392 13.32 -24.89 7.72
CA LYS A 392 13.30 -26.18 8.42
C LYS A 392 13.95 -25.95 9.78
N ASP A 393 13.13 -25.98 10.82
CA ASP A 393 13.64 -26.08 12.18
C ASP A 393 14.37 -27.42 12.28
N LYS A 394 15.71 -27.37 12.39
CA LYS A 394 16.59 -28.56 12.44
C LYS A 394 16.22 -29.49 13.61
N LYS A 395 15.48 -29.00 14.63
CA LYS A 395 15.03 -29.79 15.78
C LYS A 395 13.61 -30.35 15.64
N SER A 396 12.70 -29.70 14.91
CA SER A 396 11.28 -30.12 14.85
C SER A 396 10.79 -30.60 13.48
N GLY A 397 11.56 -30.40 12.40
CA GLY A 397 11.19 -30.82 11.04
C GLY A 397 9.96 -30.14 10.45
N LYS A 398 9.39 -29.13 11.15
CA LYS A 398 8.20 -28.38 10.69
C LYS A 398 8.61 -27.21 9.80
N ASN A 399 7.95 -27.08 8.65
CA ASN A 399 8.01 -25.88 7.82
C ASN A 399 7.16 -24.79 8.49
N PHE A 400 7.78 -23.69 8.91
CA PHE A 400 7.06 -22.49 9.32
C PHE A 400 6.83 -21.60 8.09
N SER A 401 5.57 -21.30 7.79
CA SER A 401 5.16 -20.23 6.89
C SER A 401 4.76 -19.04 7.76
N TRP A 402 5.43 -17.90 7.57
CA TRP A 402 5.08 -16.66 8.24
C TRP A 402 4.08 -15.90 7.39
N LYS A 403 2.97 -15.47 8.00
CA LYS A 403 2.02 -14.55 7.37
C LYS A 403 2.45 -13.12 7.69
N LEU A 404 2.59 -12.28 6.67
CA LEU A 404 2.92 -10.86 6.85
C LEU A 404 1.70 -10.04 7.26
N ALA A 405 0.54 -10.32 6.68
CA ALA A 405 -0.72 -9.64 7.03
C ALA A 405 -1.39 -10.27 8.27
N ASP A 406 -1.92 -9.43 9.18
CA ASP A 406 -2.63 -9.87 10.39
C ASP A 406 -4.15 -9.76 10.24
N CYS A 407 -4.65 -8.73 9.55
CA CYS A 407 -6.07 -8.62 9.23
C CYS A 407 -6.34 -7.92 7.89
N ILE A 408 -7.56 -8.06 7.41
CA ILE A 408 -8.07 -7.48 6.17
C ILE A 408 -9.36 -6.70 6.46
N CYS A 409 -9.45 -5.49 5.93
CA CYS A 409 -10.63 -4.64 5.96
C CYS A 409 -10.91 -4.16 4.53
N ALA A 410 -11.89 -4.77 3.86
CA ALA A 410 -12.22 -4.45 2.48
C ALA A 410 -13.59 -3.76 2.37
N SER A 411 -13.67 -2.62 1.70
CA SER A 411 -14.96 -2.02 1.32
C SER A 411 -15.40 -2.52 -0.05
N ILE A 412 -16.66 -2.93 -0.14
CA ILE A 412 -17.27 -3.48 -1.35
C ILE A 412 -18.38 -2.53 -1.78
N SER A 413 -18.10 -1.78 -2.84
CA SER A 413 -19.06 -0.88 -3.47
C SER A 413 -20.07 -1.67 -4.30
N PRO A 414 -21.36 -1.29 -4.30
CA PRO A 414 -22.41 -1.92 -5.13
C PRO A 414 -22.31 -1.54 -6.62
N SER A 415 -21.08 -1.35 -7.12
CA SER A 415 -20.77 -0.97 -8.50
C SER A 415 -20.14 -2.14 -9.25
N ILE A 416 -20.19 -2.16 -10.59
CA ILE A 416 -19.54 -3.17 -11.46
C ILE A 416 -18.74 -2.45 -12.54
N ILE A 417 -17.47 -2.81 -12.76
CA ILE A 417 -16.62 -2.20 -13.81
C ILE A 417 -16.57 -3.09 -15.07
N GLY A 418 -16.54 -4.42 -14.89
CA GLY A 418 -16.37 -5.39 -15.97
C GLY A 418 -14.94 -5.50 -16.49
N LYS A 419 -14.77 -5.96 -17.73
CA LYS A 419 -13.46 -6.38 -18.29
C LYS A 419 -12.38 -5.28 -18.36
N LYS A 420 -12.75 -4.01 -18.16
CA LYS A 420 -11.82 -2.88 -18.10
C LYS A 420 -11.27 -2.63 -16.70
N GLY A 421 -11.68 -3.39 -15.69
CA GLY A 421 -11.18 -3.25 -14.31
C GLY A 421 -9.83 -3.92 -14.06
N LEU A 422 -9.13 -3.42 -13.05
CA LEU A 422 -7.98 -4.08 -12.43
C LEU A 422 -8.47 -4.79 -11.16
N HIS A 423 -8.28 -6.10 -11.08
CA HIS A 423 -8.71 -6.87 -9.92
C HIS A 423 -7.78 -6.70 -8.72
N ALA A 424 -8.34 -6.76 -7.51
CA ALA A 424 -7.58 -6.71 -6.25
C ALA A 424 -6.49 -7.78 -6.15
N LEU A 425 -6.78 -8.99 -6.64
CA LEU A 425 -6.02 -10.22 -6.33
C LEU A 425 -5.65 -11.06 -7.57
N ARG A 426 -5.87 -10.59 -8.80
CA ARG A 426 -5.71 -11.43 -10.01
C ARG A 426 -4.26 -11.73 -10.40
N GLU A 427 -3.29 -11.02 -9.85
CA GLU A 427 -1.86 -11.37 -10.04
C GLU A 427 -1.46 -12.66 -9.31
N LEU A 428 -2.34 -13.24 -8.48
CA LEU A 428 -2.20 -14.61 -7.95
C LEU A 428 -2.01 -15.69 -9.04
N ASP A 429 -2.52 -15.47 -10.25
CA ASP A 429 -2.52 -16.48 -11.32
C ASP A 429 -1.32 -16.36 -12.29
N VAL A 430 -0.67 -15.20 -12.40
CA VAL A 430 0.35 -14.94 -13.44
C VAL A 430 1.76 -15.36 -13.01
N THR A 431 2.06 -15.35 -11.71
CA THR A 431 3.37 -15.77 -11.18
C THR A 431 3.56 -17.30 -11.16
N ASN A 432 2.53 -18.08 -11.47
CA ASN A 432 2.59 -19.56 -11.48
C ASN A 432 2.91 -20.18 -12.85
N GLN A 433 3.10 -19.40 -13.93
CA GLN A 433 3.39 -19.98 -15.26
C GLN A 433 4.87 -20.04 -15.65
N LYS A 434 5.81 -19.66 -14.76
CA LYS A 434 7.27 -19.84 -14.98
C LYS A 434 8.05 -20.35 -13.76
N ARG A 435 7.42 -21.11 -12.85
CA ARG A 435 8.16 -21.83 -11.80
C ARG A 435 8.42 -23.26 -12.25
N SER A 436 9.60 -23.48 -12.82
CA SER A 436 10.17 -24.81 -13.04
C SER A 436 10.30 -25.53 -11.70
N HIS A 437 9.72 -26.74 -11.61
CA HIS A 437 9.99 -27.81 -10.66
C HIS A 437 10.59 -27.41 -9.29
N ASP A 438 9.78 -26.80 -8.44
CA ASP A 438 9.83 -27.03 -6.99
C ASP A 438 8.44 -26.75 -6.42
N GLU A 439 7.81 -27.77 -5.83
CA GLU A 439 6.47 -27.69 -5.25
C GLU A 439 6.48 -26.80 -4.00
N MET A 440 6.40 -25.47 -4.19
CA MET A 440 6.15 -24.54 -3.09
C MET A 440 4.70 -24.72 -2.63
N HIS A 441 4.50 -25.45 -1.54
CA HIS A 441 3.22 -25.60 -0.89
C HIS A 441 2.68 -24.22 -0.44
N VAL A 442 1.80 -23.61 -1.25
CA VAL A 442 1.00 -22.46 -0.82
C VAL A 442 0.06 -22.94 0.29
N THR A 443 0.41 -22.66 1.54
CA THR A 443 -0.48 -22.90 2.69
C THR A 443 -1.68 -21.94 2.57
N PRO A 444 -2.92 -22.44 2.58
CA PRO A 444 -4.10 -21.59 2.48
C PRO A 444 -4.16 -20.63 3.68
N MET A 445 -4.39 -19.35 3.39
CA MET A 445 -4.64 -18.35 4.41
C MET A 445 -5.91 -18.74 5.19
N SER A 446 -5.79 -18.85 6.51
CA SER A 446 -6.89 -19.26 7.39
C SER A 446 -7.60 -18.02 7.90
N LEU A 447 -8.64 -17.59 7.21
CA LEU A 447 -9.51 -16.53 7.70
C LEU A 447 -10.15 -16.93 9.03
N ARG A 448 -10.05 -16.07 10.04
CA ARG A 448 -10.71 -16.16 11.34
C ARG A 448 -11.56 -14.92 11.55
N ASP A 449 -12.63 -15.06 12.31
CA ASP A 449 -13.44 -13.93 12.79
C ASP A 449 -13.96 -13.05 11.63
N GLY A 450 -14.25 -13.67 10.48
CA GLY A 450 -14.72 -12.99 9.28
C GLY A 450 -16.16 -12.55 9.42
N GLN A 451 -16.43 -11.26 9.19
CA GLN A 451 -17.76 -10.66 9.30
C GLN A 451 -18.02 -9.65 8.20
N PHE A 452 -19.30 -9.45 7.89
CA PHE A 452 -19.78 -8.43 6.97
C PHE A 452 -20.61 -7.39 7.71
N LEU A 453 -20.38 -6.12 7.44
CA LEU A 453 -21.16 -5.00 8.00
C LEU A 453 -21.62 -4.07 6.89
N SER A 454 -22.84 -3.55 7.00
CA SER A 454 -23.28 -2.42 6.18
C SER A 454 -22.59 -1.13 6.68
N LEU A 455 -22.13 -0.30 5.74
CA LEU A 455 -21.66 1.05 6.03
C LEU A 455 -22.09 2.01 4.92
N GLY A 456 -23.11 2.81 5.18
CA GLY A 456 -23.83 3.55 4.15
C GLY A 456 -24.28 2.61 3.02
N ARG A 457 -23.94 2.94 1.77
CA ARG A 457 -24.23 2.08 0.61
C ARG A 457 -23.22 0.94 0.38
N ASP A 458 -22.10 0.93 1.09
CA ASP A 458 -21.04 -0.06 0.89
C ASP A 458 -21.23 -1.25 1.85
N CYS A 459 -20.71 -2.41 1.47
CA CYS A 459 -20.59 -3.57 2.35
C CYS A 459 -19.12 -3.74 2.77
N LEU A 460 -18.86 -3.78 4.06
CA LEU A 460 -17.52 -3.97 4.60
C LEU A 460 -17.29 -5.42 4.96
N PHE A 461 -16.11 -5.92 4.62
CA PHE A 461 -15.62 -7.21 5.07
C PHE A 461 -14.44 -6.99 6.03
N LEU A 462 -14.55 -7.52 7.24
CA LEU A 462 -13.46 -7.53 8.22
C LEU A 462 -13.11 -8.99 8.55
N GLY A 463 -11.82 -9.31 8.59
CA GLY A 463 -11.37 -10.61 9.08
C GLY A 463 -9.91 -10.64 9.49
N ARG A 464 -9.57 -11.60 10.35
CA ARG A 464 -8.22 -11.85 10.84
C ARG A 464 -7.59 -13.00 10.06
N LEU A 465 -6.28 -12.93 9.79
CA LEU A 465 -5.59 -13.82 8.84
C LEU A 465 -4.76 -14.93 9.48
#